data_AF-A0A150Q624-F1
#
_entry.id   AF-A0A150Q624-F1
#
_cell.length_a   1.000
_cell.length_b   1.000
_cell.length_c   1.000
_cell.angle_alpha   90.00
_cell.angle_beta   90.00
_cell.angle_gamma   90.00
#
_symmetry.space_group_name_H-M   'P 1'
#
loop_
_entity.id
_entity.type
_entity.pdbx_description
1 polymer ?
#
loop_
_entity_poly.entity_id
_entity_poly.type
_entity_poly.pdbx_seq_one_letter_code
_entity_poly.pdbx_strand_id
1 'polypeptide(L)'
;MRAAMPRPSRPLQALLSAALAGGALVVAGCPSTDERACDAVCDCTGCSEARYLECLDEAEVSRKAAVEASCVGALDELLVCLEEEIECKDDVFTFDGCEDQEARLGECGISVFRTACDLANDRLTECGQGAPLGTDPASCIGQIACNARCIAATSCAGLNGFDIEENARFGECTNLCFFQMP
;
A
#
# COMPACT_ATOMS: atom_id res chain seq x y z
N MET A 1 -15.26 -86.73 -4.49
CA MET A 1 -14.19 -86.06 -3.72
C MET A 1 -14.49 -84.56 -3.74
N ARG A 2 -15.03 -84.03 -2.63
CA ARG A 2 -15.42 -82.62 -2.49
C ARG A 2 -14.35 -81.91 -1.68
N ALA A 3 -13.69 -80.92 -2.27
CA ALA A 3 -12.67 -80.12 -1.61
C ALA A 3 -13.32 -79.15 -0.61
N ALA A 4 -12.82 -79.16 0.62
CA ALA A 4 -13.26 -78.28 1.70
C ALA A 4 -12.66 -76.88 1.52
N MET A 5 -13.49 -75.84 1.60
CA MET A 5 -13.04 -74.45 1.66
C MET A 5 -12.54 -74.10 3.06
N PRO A 6 -11.47 -73.29 3.19
CA PRO A 6 -11.09 -72.71 4.48
C PRO A 6 -12.01 -71.53 4.84
N ARG A 7 -12.47 -71.50 6.09
CA ARG A 7 -13.18 -70.36 6.69
C ARG A 7 -12.18 -69.23 6.99
N PRO A 8 -12.50 -67.95 6.70
CA PRO A 8 -11.70 -66.83 7.17
C PRO A 8 -11.91 -66.62 8.68
N SER A 9 -10.80 -66.51 9.40
CA SER A 9 -10.71 -66.16 10.81
C SER A 9 -10.98 -64.66 11.00
N ARG A 10 -11.98 -64.34 11.82
CA ARG A 10 -12.13 -63.02 12.44
C ARG A 10 -11.27 -62.99 13.71
N PRO A 11 -10.35 -62.04 13.84
CA PRO A 11 -10.21 -61.38 15.13
C PRO A 11 -10.11 -59.85 15.02
N LEU A 12 -10.80 -59.17 15.95
CA LEU A 12 -10.56 -57.78 16.39
C LEU A 12 -10.89 -56.70 15.32
N GLN A 13 -12.11 -56.17 15.17
CA GLN A 13 -12.98 -55.54 16.19
C GLN A 13 -12.22 -55.01 17.41
N ALA A 14 -11.37 -53.99 17.23
CA ALA A 14 -11.04 -53.02 18.29
C ALA A 14 -10.14 -51.88 17.78
N LEU A 15 -10.51 -51.17 16.72
CA LEU A 15 -9.96 -49.82 16.44
C LEU A 15 -11.06 -48.93 15.84
N LEU A 16 -12.17 -48.84 16.55
CA LEU A 16 -13.18 -47.79 16.39
C LEU A 16 -13.03 -46.87 17.60
N SER A 17 -12.03 -45.99 17.57
CA SER A 17 -11.87 -44.95 18.58
C SER A 17 -11.07 -43.78 18.02
N ALA A 18 -11.72 -42.62 18.01
CA ALA A 18 -11.15 -41.28 17.97
C ALA A 18 -10.41 -40.84 16.71
N ALA A 19 -11.17 -40.33 15.74
CA ALA A 19 -10.71 -39.26 14.85
C ALA A 19 -11.79 -38.17 14.73
N LEU A 20 -12.27 -37.68 15.88
CA LEU A 20 -12.78 -36.31 16.00
C LEU A 20 -11.58 -35.44 16.38
N ALA A 21 -10.59 -35.39 15.48
CA ALA A 21 -9.66 -34.27 15.48
C ALA A 21 -10.46 -33.13 14.86
N GLY A 22 -11.03 -32.29 15.72
CA GLY A 22 -11.52 -30.99 15.32
C GLY A 22 -10.38 -30.31 14.58
N GLY A 23 -10.51 -30.25 13.25
CA GLY A 23 -9.70 -29.38 12.44
C GLY A 23 -10.01 -27.97 12.91
N ALA A 24 -9.23 -27.48 13.86
CA ALA A 24 -8.89 -26.07 13.87
C ALA A 24 -8.22 -25.84 12.52
N LEU A 25 -9.05 -25.53 11.52
CA LEU A 25 -8.63 -24.70 10.41
C LEU A 25 -8.10 -23.45 11.11
N VAL A 26 -6.80 -23.44 11.37
CA VAL A 26 -6.06 -22.20 11.43
C VAL A 26 -6.28 -21.66 10.03
N VAL A 27 -7.35 -20.87 9.90
CA VAL A 27 -7.57 -20.06 8.72
C VAL A 27 -6.36 -19.15 8.74
N ALA A 28 -5.29 -19.57 8.06
CA ALA A 28 -4.32 -18.64 7.53
C ALA A 28 -5.17 -17.73 6.64
N GLY A 29 -5.65 -16.63 7.25
CA GLY A 29 -6.49 -15.66 6.59
C GLY A 29 -5.72 -15.21 5.37
N CYS A 30 -6.34 -15.34 4.19
CA CYS A 30 -5.79 -14.67 3.03
C CYS A 30 -5.65 -13.18 3.41
N PRO A 31 -4.48 -12.57 3.17
CA PRO A 31 -4.31 -11.16 3.44
C PRO A 31 -5.40 -10.36 2.72
N SER A 32 -5.97 -9.40 3.43
CA SER A 32 -6.91 -8.41 2.88
C SER A 32 -6.26 -7.64 1.73
N THR A 33 -7.07 -7.01 0.89
CA THR A 33 -6.52 -6.20 -0.22
C THR A 33 -5.67 -5.03 0.29
N ASP A 34 -6.03 -4.46 1.45
CA ASP A 34 -5.25 -3.42 2.13
C ASP A 34 -3.87 -3.93 2.54
N GLU A 35 -3.82 -5.11 3.18
CA GLU A 35 -2.56 -5.77 3.56
C GLU A 35 -1.70 -6.07 2.33
N ARG A 36 -2.28 -6.62 1.25
CA ARG A 36 -1.52 -6.92 0.03
C ARG A 36 -0.94 -5.67 -0.63
N ALA A 37 -1.69 -4.56 -0.64
CA ALA A 37 -1.19 -3.31 -1.20
C ALA A 37 -0.05 -2.73 -0.36
N CYS A 38 -0.17 -2.75 0.98
CA CYS A 38 0.91 -2.33 1.86
C CYS A 38 2.14 -3.23 1.78
N ASP A 39 1.95 -4.55 1.67
CA ASP A 39 3.03 -5.51 1.43
C ASP A 39 3.77 -5.17 0.13
N ALA A 40 3.05 -4.94 -0.97
CA ALA A 40 3.65 -4.59 -2.26
C ALA A 40 4.47 -3.29 -2.21
N VAL A 41 3.96 -2.24 -1.55
CA VAL A 41 4.69 -0.99 -1.32
C VAL A 41 5.96 -1.23 -0.51
N CYS A 42 5.85 -2.04 0.54
CA CYS A 42 6.94 -2.25 1.48
C CYS A 42 8.01 -3.21 0.99
N ASP A 43 7.64 -4.22 0.21
CA ASP A 43 8.56 -5.09 -0.50
C ASP A 43 9.38 -4.31 -1.55
N CYS A 44 8.77 -3.28 -2.15
CA CYS A 44 9.47 -2.41 -3.09
C CYS A 44 10.43 -1.44 -2.41
N THR A 45 9.97 -0.72 -1.38
CA THR A 45 10.69 0.42 -0.80
C THR A 45 11.59 0.05 0.39
N GLY A 46 11.45 -1.15 0.93
CA GLY A 46 12.15 -1.57 2.14
C GLY A 46 11.60 -0.88 3.39
N CYS A 47 10.32 -1.12 3.72
CA CYS A 47 9.70 -0.54 4.90
C CYS A 47 10.26 -1.07 6.22
N SER A 48 10.20 -0.22 7.26
CA SER A 48 10.19 -0.69 8.64
C SER A 48 8.80 -1.20 9.04
N GLU A 49 8.72 -2.03 10.08
CA GLU A 49 7.44 -2.49 10.64
C GLU A 49 6.51 -1.33 11.01
N ALA A 50 7.05 -0.23 11.55
CA ALA A 50 6.28 0.95 11.86
C ALA A 50 5.66 1.62 10.61
N ARG A 51 6.39 1.64 9.49
CA ARG A 51 5.87 2.17 8.21
C ARG A 51 4.81 1.27 7.59
N TYR A 52 4.99 -0.05 7.71
CA TYR A 52 3.96 -1.00 7.28
C TYR A 52 2.66 -0.82 8.07
N LEU A 53 2.73 -0.69 9.40
CA LEU A 53 1.55 -0.44 10.23
C LEU A 53 0.88 0.90 9.91
N GLU A 54 1.67 1.94 9.66
CA GLU A 54 1.13 3.24 9.24
C GLU A 54 0.39 3.15 7.89
N CYS A 55 0.90 2.36 6.95
CA CYS A 55 0.21 2.07 5.69
C CYS A 55 -1.15 1.38 5.94
N LEU A 56 -1.21 0.39 6.83
CA LEU A 56 -2.47 -0.27 7.17
C LEU A 56 -3.47 0.68 7.83
N ASP A 57 -3.00 1.53 8.75
CA ASP A 57 -3.85 2.53 9.41
C ASP A 57 -4.42 3.53 8.38
N GLU A 58 -3.60 3.99 7.43
CA GLU A 58 -4.04 4.86 6.32
C GLU A 58 -5.05 4.16 5.41
N ALA A 59 -4.83 2.89 5.08
CA ALA A 59 -5.76 2.09 4.29
C ALA A 59 -7.11 1.90 5.02
N GLU A 60 -7.08 1.65 6.34
CA GLU A 60 -8.29 1.54 7.16
C GLU A 60 -9.05 2.88 7.21
N VAL A 61 -8.34 4.00 7.38
CA VAL A 61 -8.93 5.36 7.35
C VAL A 61 -9.59 5.61 5.99
N SER A 62 -8.91 5.28 4.90
CA SER A 62 -9.42 5.43 3.54
C SER A 62 -10.65 4.57 3.30
N ARG A 63 -10.64 3.32 3.79
CA ARG A 63 -11.77 2.39 3.72
C ARG A 63 -12.96 2.89 4.50
N LYS A 64 -12.75 3.42 5.71
CA LYS A 64 -13.82 4.02 6.49
C LYS A 64 -14.42 5.24 5.80
N ALA A 65 -13.58 6.13 5.26
CA ALA A 65 -14.04 7.28 4.47
C ALA A 65 -14.84 6.82 3.24
N ALA A 66 -14.39 5.77 2.56
CA ALA A 66 -15.09 5.19 1.41
C ALA A 66 -16.44 4.58 1.80
N VAL A 67 -16.55 3.92 2.96
CA VAL A 67 -17.84 3.45 3.49
C VAL A 67 -18.78 4.63 3.75
N GLU A 68 -18.30 5.69 4.40
CA GLU A 68 -19.09 6.88 4.72
C GLU A 68 -19.55 7.63 3.46
N ALA A 69 -18.70 7.68 2.43
CA ALA A 69 -19.00 8.28 1.13
C ALA A 69 -19.78 7.36 0.16
N SER A 70 -20.05 6.11 0.53
CA SER A 70 -20.61 5.08 -0.37
C SER A 70 -19.74 4.80 -1.61
N CYS A 71 -18.42 4.93 -1.47
CA CYS A 71 -17.41 4.79 -2.52
C CYS A 71 -16.50 3.56 -2.37
N VAL A 72 -16.89 2.57 -1.56
CA VAL A 72 -16.08 1.35 -1.31
C VAL A 72 -15.69 0.63 -2.61
N GLY A 73 -16.59 0.61 -3.61
CA GLY A 73 -16.27 0.00 -4.91
C GLY A 73 -15.14 0.72 -5.65
N ALA A 74 -15.11 2.05 -5.64
CA ALA A 74 -14.03 2.81 -6.26
C ALA A 74 -12.69 2.58 -5.55
N LEU A 75 -12.72 2.46 -4.22
CA LEU A 75 -11.54 2.11 -3.42
C LEU A 75 -11.02 0.71 -3.76
N ASP A 76 -11.90 -0.28 -3.76
CA ASP A 76 -11.50 -1.66 -4.04
C ASP A 76 -10.96 -1.81 -5.47
N GLU A 77 -11.55 -1.12 -6.44
CA GLU A 77 -11.06 -1.10 -7.82
C GLU A 77 -9.69 -0.43 -7.97
N LEU A 78 -9.43 0.65 -7.23
CA LEU A 78 -8.10 1.27 -7.20
C LEU A 78 -7.08 0.33 -6.58
N LEU A 79 -7.38 -0.27 -5.43
CA LEU A 79 -6.47 -1.19 -4.75
C LEU A 79 -6.12 -2.42 -5.60
N VAL A 80 -7.11 -2.96 -6.33
CA VAL A 80 -6.88 -4.05 -7.29
C VAL A 80 -6.00 -3.59 -8.45
N CYS A 81 -6.26 -2.40 -9.01
CA CYS A 81 -5.43 -1.86 -10.08
C CYS A 81 -3.98 -1.70 -9.64
N LEU A 82 -3.77 -1.13 -8.45
CA LEU A 82 -2.43 -1.01 -7.87
C LEU A 82 -1.78 -2.39 -7.73
N GLU A 83 -2.46 -3.36 -7.13
CA GLU A 83 -1.93 -4.73 -7.02
C GLU A 83 -1.45 -5.31 -8.36
N GLU A 84 -2.12 -4.99 -9.47
CA GLU A 84 -1.80 -5.50 -10.81
C GLU A 84 -0.73 -4.68 -11.55
N GLU A 85 -0.69 -3.35 -11.37
CA GLU A 85 0.12 -2.41 -12.16
C GLU A 85 1.34 -1.86 -11.40
N ILE A 86 1.57 -2.30 -10.17
CA ILE A 86 2.76 -1.89 -9.41
C ILE A 86 4.04 -2.34 -10.10
N GLU A 87 4.90 -1.38 -10.37
CA GLU A 87 6.28 -1.56 -10.79
C GLU A 87 7.22 -0.98 -9.73
N CYS A 88 8.17 -1.81 -9.28
CA CYS A 88 9.26 -1.36 -8.43
C CYS A 88 10.53 -1.17 -9.25
N LYS A 89 11.05 0.05 -9.28
CA LYS A 89 12.30 0.37 -9.97
C LYS A 89 13.19 1.24 -9.10
N ASP A 90 14.41 0.77 -8.85
CA ASP A 90 15.40 1.47 -8.03
C ASP A 90 14.84 1.88 -6.65
N ASP A 91 14.11 0.95 -6.00
CA ASP A 91 13.39 1.13 -4.73
C ASP A 91 12.31 2.23 -4.75
N VAL A 92 11.89 2.64 -5.95
CA VAL A 92 10.78 3.58 -6.16
C VAL A 92 9.54 2.80 -6.58
N PHE A 93 8.48 3.00 -5.80
CA PHE A 93 7.14 2.51 -6.11
C PHE A 93 6.52 3.38 -7.19
N THR A 94 6.21 2.77 -8.34
CA THR A 94 5.50 3.40 -9.45
C THR A 94 4.35 2.51 -9.90
N PHE A 95 3.32 3.10 -10.46
CA PHE A 95 2.24 2.38 -11.13
C PHE A 95 1.81 3.24 -12.32
N ASP A 96 1.35 2.59 -13.37
CA ASP A 96 0.80 3.22 -14.58
C ASP A 96 -0.57 2.60 -14.86
N GLY A 97 -1.49 3.32 -15.48
CA GLY A 97 -2.79 2.77 -15.88
C GLY A 97 -3.88 2.68 -14.81
N CYS A 98 -3.66 3.25 -13.61
CA CYS A 98 -4.67 3.34 -12.55
C CYS A 98 -5.34 4.71 -12.41
N GLU A 99 -5.09 5.63 -13.35
CA GLU A 99 -5.54 7.03 -13.25
C GLU A 99 -7.07 7.16 -13.24
N ASP A 100 -7.78 6.28 -13.94
CA ASP A 100 -9.25 6.29 -13.98
C ASP A 100 -9.85 5.88 -12.62
N GLN A 101 -9.25 4.89 -11.96
CA GLN A 101 -9.64 4.41 -10.64
C GLN A 101 -9.31 5.44 -9.57
N GLU A 102 -8.12 6.07 -9.65
CA GLU A 102 -7.74 7.19 -8.80
C GLU A 102 -8.71 8.37 -8.95
N ALA A 103 -9.04 8.76 -10.18
CA ALA A 103 -9.95 9.86 -10.46
C ALA A 103 -11.34 9.58 -9.86
N ARG A 104 -11.87 8.37 -10.03
CA ARG A 104 -13.17 7.97 -9.47
C ARG A 104 -13.19 7.97 -7.95
N LEU A 105 -12.11 7.55 -7.30
CA LEU A 105 -12.03 7.64 -5.86
C LEU A 105 -11.84 9.09 -5.38
N GLY A 106 -11.12 9.90 -6.16
CA GLY A 106 -10.97 11.33 -5.97
C GLY A 106 -12.29 12.11 -6.06
N GLU A 107 -13.25 11.67 -6.87
CA GLU A 107 -14.62 12.23 -6.88
C GLU A 107 -15.32 12.12 -5.51
N CYS A 108 -14.87 11.16 -4.68
CA CYS A 108 -15.35 10.96 -3.31
C CYS A 108 -14.55 11.76 -2.27
N GLY A 109 -13.52 12.52 -2.68
CA GLY A 109 -12.62 13.23 -1.79
C GLY A 109 -11.71 12.30 -0.98
N ILE A 110 -11.44 11.10 -1.50
CA ILE A 110 -10.62 10.08 -0.84
C ILE A 110 -9.38 9.86 -1.69
N SER A 111 -8.21 9.82 -1.05
CA SER A 111 -6.99 9.24 -1.61
C SER A 111 -6.63 8.01 -0.82
N VAL A 112 -5.98 7.07 -1.50
CA VAL A 112 -5.35 5.91 -0.87
C VAL A 112 -3.87 6.11 -1.01
N PHE A 113 -3.16 5.89 0.08
CA PHE A 113 -1.75 6.21 0.24
C PHE A 113 -1.50 7.72 0.27
N ARG A 114 -0.56 8.15 1.13
CA ARG A 114 -0.14 9.55 1.22
C ARG A 114 0.12 10.17 -0.14
N THR A 115 -0.47 11.34 -0.37
CA THR A 115 -0.18 12.13 -1.57
C THR A 115 1.29 12.57 -1.55
N ALA A 116 1.82 12.99 -2.70
CA ALA A 116 3.14 13.63 -2.73
C ALA A 116 3.24 14.81 -1.74
N CYS A 117 2.12 15.51 -1.51
CA CYS A 117 2.03 16.62 -0.56
C CYS A 117 2.06 16.16 0.89
N ASP A 118 1.46 15.02 1.23
CA ASP A 118 1.56 14.44 2.56
C ASP A 118 3.00 14.01 2.84
N LEU A 119 3.65 13.32 1.89
CA LEU A 119 5.06 12.93 1.99
C LEU A 119 5.99 14.14 2.14
N ALA A 120 5.70 15.21 1.41
CA ALA A 120 6.43 16.47 1.52
C ALA A 120 6.19 17.17 2.85
N ASN A 121 4.95 17.18 3.36
CA ASN A 121 4.63 17.72 4.68
C ASN A 121 5.31 16.96 5.81
N ASP A 122 5.40 15.64 5.71
CA ASP A 122 6.15 14.81 6.64
C ASP A 122 7.63 15.18 6.64
N ARG A 123 8.22 15.31 5.44
CA ARG A 123 9.62 15.74 5.30
C ARG A 123 9.83 17.13 5.90
N LEU A 124 8.98 18.09 5.56
CA LEU A 124 9.10 19.46 6.08
C LEU A 124 8.92 19.50 7.60
N THR A 125 8.03 18.69 8.16
CA THR A 125 7.82 18.55 9.60
C THR A 125 9.05 17.94 10.28
N GLU A 126 9.62 16.86 9.72
CA GLU A 126 10.89 16.26 10.16
C GLU A 126 12.02 17.31 10.19
N CYS A 127 12.06 18.19 9.19
CA CYS A 127 13.06 19.25 9.07
C CYS A 127 12.75 20.52 9.90
N GLY A 128 11.66 20.54 10.68
CA GLY A 128 11.28 21.68 11.53
C GLY A 128 10.61 22.85 10.81
N GLN A 129 10.13 22.64 9.58
CA GLN A 129 9.49 23.64 8.72
C GLN A 129 7.94 23.57 8.77
N GLY A 130 7.38 22.54 9.40
CA GLY A 130 5.93 22.31 9.53
C GLY A 130 5.31 21.62 8.31
N ALA A 131 3.98 21.67 8.18
CA ALA A 131 3.21 21.04 7.11
C ALA A 131 2.40 22.09 6.31
N PRO A 132 3.05 22.84 5.40
CA PRO A 132 2.40 23.96 4.70
C PRO A 132 1.55 23.54 3.50
N LEU A 133 1.70 22.31 3.00
CA LEU A 133 0.94 21.82 1.85
C LEU A 133 -0.44 21.33 2.30
N GLY A 134 -1.44 21.47 1.44
CA GLY A 134 -2.75 20.86 1.67
C GLY A 134 -2.64 19.34 1.70
N THR A 135 -3.36 18.70 2.61
CA THR A 135 -3.53 17.24 2.65
C THR A 135 -4.72 16.76 1.81
N ASP A 136 -5.44 17.70 1.19
CA ASP A 136 -6.52 17.39 0.25
C ASP A 136 -5.89 16.94 -1.09
N PRO A 137 -6.16 15.72 -1.57
CA PRO A 137 -5.63 15.21 -2.83
C PRO A 137 -5.97 16.11 -4.02
N ALA A 138 -7.16 16.72 -4.03
CA ALA A 138 -7.56 17.63 -5.09
C ALA A 138 -6.70 18.90 -5.15
N SER A 139 -6.06 19.26 -4.04
CA SER A 139 -5.11 20.37 -3.96
C SER A 139 -3.67 19.97 -4.34
N CYS A 140 -3.35 18.67 -4.28
CA CYS A 140 -2.04 18.12 -4.57
C CYS A 140 -1.91 17.64 -6.02
N ILE A 141 -2.03 18.57 -6.98
CA ILE A 141 -1.97 18.26 -8.41
C ILE A 141 -1.00 19.18 -9.16
N GLY A 142 -0.66 18.81 -10.40
CA GLY A 142 0.16 19.61 -11.31
C GLY A 142 1.49 20.03 -10.69
N GLN A 143 1.78 21.34 -10.70
CA GLN A 143 3.02 21.88 -10.18
C GLN A 143 3.19 21.66 -8.66
N ILE A 144 2.10 21.63 -7.89
CA ILE A 144 2.15 21.40 -6.44
C ILE A 144 2.62 19.97 -6.16
N ALA A 145 1.99 18.98 -6.81
CA ALA A 145 2.39 17.57 -6.69
C ALA A 145 3.85 17.36 -7.10
N CYS A 146 4.29 17.99 -8.19
CA CYS A 146 5.67 17.89 -8.65
C CYS A 146 6.66 18.47 -7.63
N ASN A 147 6.42 19.69 -7.14
CA ASN A 147 7.27 20.30 -6.12
C ASN A 147 7.29 19.47 -4.83
N ALA A 148 6.15 18.90 -4.45
CA ALA A 148 6.04 18.05 -3.28
C ALA A 148 6.92 16.79 -3.42
N ARG A 149 6.96 16.15 -4.60
CA ARG A 149 7.91 15.05 -4.87
C ARG A 149 9.37 15.48 -4.72
N CYS A 150 9.74 16.67 -5.21
CA CYS A 150 11.08 17.22 -5.02
C CYS A 150 11.41 17.42 -3.53
N ILE A 151 10.46 17.93 -2.75
CA ILE A 151 10.62 18.13 -1.31
C ILE A 151 10.81 16.79 -0.60
N ALA A 152 9.91 15.82 -0.83
CA ALA A 152 9.95 14.51 -0.18
C ALA A 152 11.28 13.76 -0.42
N ALA A 153 11.84 13.91 -1.63
CA ALA A 153 13.10 13.30 -2.05
C ALA A 153 14.37 14.02 -1.54
N THR A 154 14.26 15.22 -0.98
CA THR A 154 15.42 16.02 -0.53
C THR A 154 15.62 15.86 0.98
N SER A 155 16.87 15.71 1.44
CA SER A 155 17.18 15.65 2.86
C SER A 155 16.96 16.99 3.58
N CYS A 156 16.88 16.97 4.91
CA CYS A 156 16.83 18.20 5.69
C CYS A 156 18.08 19.07 5.54
N ALA A 157 19.25 18.50 5.23
CA ALA A 157 20.45 19.29 4.97
C ALA A 157 20.32 20.05 3.64
N GLY A 158 19.84 19.39 2.59
CA GLY A 158 19.54 20.02 1.31
C GLY A 158 18.43 21.06 1.40
N LEU A 159 17.31 20.75 2.07
CA LEU A 159 16.18 21.68 2.22
C LEU A 159 16.54 22.93 3.03
N ASN A 160 17.38 22.80 4.06
CA ASN A 160 17.83 23.94 4.88
C ASN A 160 19.08 24.63 4.30
N GLY A 161 19.61 24.18 3.16
CA GLY A 161 20.78 24.75 2.51
C GLY A 161 22.12 24.49 3.23
N PHE A 162 22.15 23.53 4.15
CA PHE A 162 23.40 23.08 4.78
C PHE A 162 24.23 22.20 3.83
N ASP A 163 23.57 21.44 2.96
CA ASP A 163 24.18 20.74 1.83
C ASP A 163 23.91 21.53 0.55
N ILE A 164 24.94 22.24 0.05
CA ILE A 164 24.83 23.14 -1.10
C ILE A 164 24.59 22.36 -2.40
N GLU A 165 25.19 21.17 -2.54
CA GLU A 165 25.04 20.36 -3.75
C GLU A 165 23.62 19.78 -3.83
N GLU A 166 23.13 19.25 -2.72
CA GLU A 166 21.75 18.76 -2.65
C GLU A 166 20.73 19.89 -2.79
N ASN A 167 20.99 21.06 -2.20
CA ASN A 167 20.14 22.23 -2.38
C ASN A 167 20.07 22.69 -3.85
N ALA A 168 21.18 22.63 -4.58
CA ALA A 168 21.20 22.91 -6.01
C ALA A 168 20.34 21.91 -6.81
N ARG A 169 20.46 20.60 -6.52
CA ARG A 169 19.62 19.55 -7.14
C ARG A 169 18.13 19.74 -6.83
N PHE A 170 17.80 20.13 -5.60
CA PHE A 170 16.42 20.49 -5.24
C PHE A 170 15.92 21.69 -6.05
N GLY A 171 16.74 22.73 -6.20
CA GLY A 171 16.46 23.88 -7.07
C GLY A 171 16.24 23.49 -8.54
N GLU A 172 17.05 22.58 -9.07
CA GLU A 172 16.88 22.04 -10.43
C GLU A 172 15.57 21.24 -10.55
N CYS A 173 15.25 20.37 -9.59
CA CYS A 173 14.01 19.60 -9.55
C CYS A 173 12.77 20.49 -9.58
N THR A 174 12.72 21.48 -8.68
CA THR A 174 11.61 22.44 -8.59
C THR A 174 11.50 23.33 -9.84
N ASN A 175 12.62 23.69 -10.47
CA ASN A 175 12.60 24.40 -11.75
C ASN A 175 12.01 23.55 -12.88
N LEU A 176 12.30 22.25 -12.93
CA LEU A 176 11.69 21.35 -13.93
C LEU A 176 10.17 21.27 -13.77
N CYS A 177 9.65 21.34 -12.54
CA CYS A 177 8.20 21.38 -12.28
C CYS A 177 7.50 22.59 -12.91
N PHE A 178 8.20 23.72 -13.10
CA PHE A 178 7.65 24.88 -13.81
C PHE A 178 7.45 24.64 -15.31
N PHE A 179 8.27 23.78 -15.91
CA PHE A 179 8.29 23.56 -17.36
C PHE A 179 7.47 22.34 -17.81
N GLN A 180 7.01 21.51 -16.88
CA GLN A 180 6.22 20.30 -17.17
C GLN A 180 4.70 20.52 -17.17
N MET A 181 4.21 21.73 -17.48
CA MET A 181 2.77 21.91 -17.69
C MET A 181 2.32 21.32 -19.04
N PRO A 182 1.33 20.41 -19.09
CA PRO A 182 0.49 20.24 -20.26
C PRO A 182 -0.44 21.44 -20.49
#